data_AF-A0A973MXP6-F1
#
_entry.id   AF-A0A973MXP6-F1
#
_cell.length_a   1.000
_cell.length_b   1.000
_cell.length_c   1.000
_cell.angle_alpha   90.00
_cell.angle_beta   90.00
_cell.angle_gamma   90.00
#
_symmetry.space_group_name_H-M   'P 1'
#
loop_
_entity.id
_entity.type
_entity.pdbx_description
1 polymer ?
#
loop_
_entity_poly.entity_id
_entity_poly.type
_entity_poly.pdbx_seq_one_letter_code
_entity_poly.pdbx_strand_id
1 'polypeptide(L)'
;MGSTSAENTGNAGVGRRDLIKRSAALGLISVPTMSFLSACASSGGGGNGSKAKAGKKTAKNPLGVNDTAGMEFVLFDGGFGKEYAQDAVKIYEKNFPKAKVKFSATQKIQSTLQPRFNQGTPPDLIDNSGAEQMDMGVLVGKNQLADLTPLLDAPSYDDPNKKVRDTLRPGIVEMGQFDGNPVWIMYYAYTVYGVWYSQKALDSLDAQYPKTWDEMLAVCEKAKKKGMAGWTYAGKYPYYIPFSLYPMIGKVGGREVLDAIDNLEPNAWKHPAVKACFDAYYELYKKGYILQGTPGLDHIQSQTAWAKGKALFIPNGSWVENESANVIP
;
A
#
# COMPACT_ATOMS: atom_id res chain seq x y z
N MET A 1 -54.35 22.78 28.02
CA MET A 1 -54.60 22.65 29.47
C MET A 1 -53.41 21.94 30.09
N GLY A 2 -52.77 22.57 31.09
CA GLY A 2 -51.71 22.06 31.99
C GLY A 2 -50.40 21.63 31.31
N SER A 3 -49.24 22.28 31.43
CA SER A 3 -48.56 22.95 32.56
C SER A 3 -48.44 22.11 33.83
N THR A 4 -47.27 21.48 34.01
CA THR A 4 -46.61 21.41 35.32
C THR A 4 -45.10 21.42 35.14
N SER A 5 -44.53 22.56 35.51
CA SER A 5 -43.14 22.75 35.91
C SER A 5 -42.86 21.96 37.19
N ALA A 6 -41.67 21.39 37.31
CA ALA A 6 -41.07 21.08 38.60
C ALA A 6 -39.56 21.37 38.50
N GLU A 7 -39.17 22.45 39.16
CA GLU A 7 -37.80 22.79 39.49
C GLU A 7 -37.17 21.66 40.34
N ASN A 8 -35.90 21.37 40.09
CA ASN A 8 -35.05 20.89 41.18
C ASN A 8 -33.66 21.52 41.08
N THR A 9 -33.27 22.06 42.22
CA THR A 9 -32.12 22.90 42.49
C THR A 9 -30.81 22.11 42.58
N GLY A 10 -29.73 22.67 42.04
CA GLY A 10 -28.40 22.67 42.65
C GLY A 10 -27.59 21.36 42.68
N ASN A 11 -26.74 21.15 41.67
CA ASN A 11 -25.28 21.02 41.90
C ASN A 11 -24.53 21.24 40.58
N ALA A 12 -23.87 22.38 40.44
CA ALA A 12 -23.08 22.74 39.27
C ALA A 12 -21.75 21.98 39.25
N GLY A 13 -21.74 20.79 38.64
CA GLY A 13 -20.53 20.07 38.28
C GLY A 13 -19.96 20.61 36.97
N VAL A 14 -18.92 21.43 37.05
CA VAL A 14 -18.21 21.97 35.88
C VAL A 14 -17.46 20.83 35.17
N GLY A 15 -18.02 20.34 34.07
CA GLY A 15 -17.39 19.32 33.23
C GLY A 15 -16.20 19.90 32.44
N ARG A 16 -15.15 19.10 32.25
CA ARG A 16 -13.89 19.41 31.53
C ARG A 16 -14.04 20.02 30.12
N ARG A 17 -15.26 20.11 29.57
CA ARG A 17 -15.56 20.69 28.25
C ARG A 17 -15.88 22.19 28.27
N ASP A 18 -16.23 22.78 29.42
CA ASP A 18 -16.50 24.23 29.52
C ASP A 18 -15.25 25.08 29.81
N LEU A 19 -14.14 24.45 30.18
CA LEU A 19 -12.86 25.11 30.47
C LEU A 19 -12.04 25.43 29.20
N ILE A 20 -12.44 24.91 28.04
CA ILE A 20 -11.76 25.17 26.75
C ILE A 20 -12.41 26.32 25.98
N LYS A 21 -13.68 26.66 26.27
CA LYS A 21 -14.41 27.72 25.55
C LYS A 21 -14.23 29.13 26.11
N ARG A 22 -13.68 29.30 27.31
CA ARG A 22 -13.51 30.62 27.96
C ARG A 22 -12.10 31.21 27.89
N SER A 23 -11.17 30.55 27.22
CA SER A 23 -9.78 31.02 27.09
C SER A 23 -9.50 31.87 25.85
N ALA A 24 -10.53 32.19 25.05
CA ALA A 24 -10.36 32.87 23.75
C ALA A 24 -10.72 34.37 23.76
N ALA A 25 -10.94 34.99 24.92
CA ALA A 25 -11.20 36.42 25.00
C ALA A 25 -10.46 37.02 26.20
N LEU A 26 -9.29 37.62 25.92
CA LEU A 26 -8.70 38.82 26.52
C LEU A 26 -7.23 38.87 26.08
N GLY A 27 -6.93 39.80 25.16
CA GLY A 27 -5.59 39.99 24.62
C GLY A 27 -4.67 40.79 25.54
N LEU A 28 -3.36 40.72 25.27
CA LEU A 28 -2.49 41.87 24.97
C LEU A 28 -1.00 41.43 25.00
N ILE A 29 -0.36 41.58 23.84
CA ILE A 29 1.03 42.01 23.57
C ILE A 29 2.15 41.41 24.46
N SER A 30 2.89 40.46 23.89
CA SER A 30 4.36 40.52 23.81
C SER A 30 4.87 39.51 22.78
N VAL A 31 5.66 39.99 21.82
CA VAL A 31 6.42 39.14 20.90
C VAL A 31 7.63 38.62 21.66
N PRO A 32 7.84 37.30 21.70
CA PRO A 32 9.17 36.79 21.38
C PRO A 32 9.10 35.60 20.42
N THR A 33 9.87 35.73 19.33
CA THR A 33 10.56 34.65 18.59
C THR A 33 9.82 33.33 18.41
N MET A 34 9.30 33.13 17.19
CA MET A 34 8.90 31.83 16.63
C MET A 34 9.98 30.77 16.89
N SER A 35 9.76 30.01 17.96
CA SER A 35 10.46 28.77 18.23
C SER A 35 9.71 27.70 17.45
N PHE A 36 10.25 27.28 16.32
CA PHE A 36 9.78 26.10 15.61
C PHE A 36 9.62 24.94 16.60
N LEU A 37 8.39 24.50 16.80
CA LEU A 37 8.07 23.27 17.52
C LEU A 37 8.72 22.11 16.76
N SER A 38 9.92 21.71 17.21
CA SER A 38 10.51 20.41 16.90
C SER A 38 9.63 19.32 17.53
N ALA A 39 8.61 18.89 16.79
CA ALA A 39 7.90 17.66 17.05
C ALA A 39 8.75 16.49 16.50
N CYS A 40 9.73 16.04 17.29
CA CYS A 40 10.39 14.76 17.06
C CYS A 40 9.73 13.71 17.98
N ALA A 41 9.07 12.75 17.35
CA ALA A 41 8.89 11.36 17.75
C ALA A 41 9.00 11.03 19.25
N SER A 42 7.86 11.05 19.94
CA SER A 42 7.59 10.19 21.09
C SER A 42 6.07 10.09 21.23
N SER A 43 5.54 8.93 20.84
CA SER A 43 4.35 8.26 21.42
C SER A 43 3.18 9.17 21.86
N GLY A 44 2.13 9.20 21.05
CA GLY A 44 0.79 9.60 21.51
C GLY A 44 0.23 8.56 22.48
N GLY A 45 0.31 8.86 23.78
CA GLY A 45 -0.34 8.10 24.84
C GLY A 45 -0.43 8.97 26.08
N GLY A 46 -1.65 9.39 26.43
CA GLY A 46 -1.91 10.23 27.60
C GLY A 46 -1.48 9.53 28.89
N GLY A 47 -0.31 9.91 29.40
CA GLY A 47 0.22 9.48 30.67
C GLY A 47 1.32 10.46 31.08
N ASN A 48 1.27 10.93 32.33
CA ASN A 48 2.18 11.90 32.91
C ASN A 48 3.58 11.28 33.13
N GLY A 49 4.30 11.01 32.04
CA GLY A 49 5.65 10.45 31.99
C GLY A 49 6.58 11.37 31.23
N SER A 50 7.78 11.60 31.78
CA SER A 50 8.83 12.42 31.19
C SER A 50 9.06 12.05 29.72
N LYS A 51 8.82 12.99 28.80
CA LYS A 51 9.13 12.83 27.36
C LYS A 51 10.58 12.35 27.23
N ALA A 52 10.80 11.28 26.48
CA ALA A 52 12.15 10.82 26.17
C ALA A 52 12.94 11.98 25.54
N LYS A 53 14.14 12.27 26.05
CA LYS A 53 14.96 13.36 25.51
C LYS A 53 15.35 13.00 24.08
N ALA A 54 15.18 13.91 23.14
CA ALA A 54 15.73 13.74 21.80
C ALA A 54 17.26 13.58 21.86
N GLY A 55 17.79 12.68 21.05
CA GLY A 55 19.23 12.54 20.82
C GLY A 55 19.78 13.67 19.93
N LYS A 56 21.10 13.65 19.74
CA LYS A 56 21.78 14.62 18.87
C LYS A 56 21.50 14.31 17.40
N LYS A 57 21.03 15.31 16.64
CA LYS A 57 20.89 15.21 15.19
C LYS A 57 22.26 15.10 14.53
N THR A 58 22.42 14.13 13.63
CA THR A 58 23.62 13.94 12.79
C THR A 58 23.18 13.54 11.38
N ALA A 59 24.11 13.49 10.42
CA ALA A 59 23.79 13.01 9.07
C ALA A 59 23.20 11.58 9.05
N LYS A 60 23.66 10.70 9.96
CA LYS A 60 23.14 9.33 10.12
C LYS A 60 22.03 9.19 11.17
N ASN A 61 21.65 10.29 11.81
CA ASN A 61 20.56 10.36 12.78
C ASN A 61 19.79 11.70 12.60
N PRO A 62 19.18 11.94 11.43
CA PRO A 62 18.58 13.24 11.12
C PRO A 62 17.36 13.56 12.00
N LEU A 63 16.71 12.53 12.54
CA LEU A 63 15.55 12.66 13.43
C LEU A 63 15.94 12.79 14.91
N GLY A 64 17.23 12.70 15.26
CA GLY A 64 17.68 12.82 16.65
C GLY A 64 17.15 11.71 17.54
N VAL A 65 17.16 10.47 17.06
CA VAL A 65 16.85 9.27 17.84
C VAL A 65 17.78 9.19 19.05
N ASN A 66 17.21 8.92 20.22
CA ASN A 66 17.93 8.74 21.47
C ASN A 66 18.62 7.36 21.50
N ASP A 67 19.80 7.25 22.12
CA ASP A 67 20.55 6.00 22.19
C ASP A 67 19.81 4.88 22.94
N THR A 68 18.84 5.20 23.79
CA THR A 68 17.96 4.26 24.51
C THR A 68 16.56 4.13 23.90
N ALA A 69 16.34 4.61 22.67
CA ALA A 69 15.03 4.53 22.01
C ALA A 69 14.72 3.10 21.53
N GLY A 70 14.36 2.21 22.46
CA GLY A 70 13.80 0.90 22.12
C GLY A 70 12.45 1.03 21.42
N MET A 71 12.07 0.00 20.65
CA MET A 71 10.79 -0.03 19.94
C MET A 71 10.24 -1.45 19.85
N GLU A 72 8.92 -1.59 19.76
CA GLU A 72 8.25 -2.81 19.35
C GLU A 72 7.89 -2.73 17.86
N PHE A 73 8.33 -3.73 17.10
CA PHE A 73 8.02 -3.86 15.68
C PHE A 73 7.27 -5.17 15.43
N VAL A 74 6.07 -5.07 14.86
CA VAL A 74 5.27 -6.21 14.42
C VAL A 74 5.18 -6.24 12.91
N LEU A 75 5.72 -7.29 12.30
CA LEU A 75 5.75 -7.50 10.86
C LEU A 75 4.58 -8.39 10.39
N PHE A 76 4.05 -8.14 9.19
CA PHE A 76 3.23 -9.11 8.46
C PHE A 76 4.09 -10.19 7.81
N ASP A 77 3.90 -11.45 8.20
CA ASP A 77 4.68 -12.60 7.71
C ASP A 77 4.16 -13.13 6.36
N GLY A 78 4.38 -12.35 5.30
CA GLY A 78 3.90 -12.62 3.94
C GLY A 78 4.96 -13.14 2.97
N GLY A 79 4.68 -13.00 1.67
CA GLY A 79 5.53 -13.51 0.59
C GLY A 79 6.94 -12.91 0.49
N PHE A 80 7.20 -11.78 1.16
CA PHE A 80 8.54 -11.17 1.23
C PHE A 80 9.44 -11.73 2.33
N GLY A 81 8.93 -12.67 3.15
CA GLY A 81 9.67 -13.21 4.29
C GLY A 81 9.90 -12.17 5.38
N LYS A 82 10.87 -12.46 6.26
CA LYS A 82 11.17 -11.65 7.47
C LYS A 82 12.55 -11.01 7.43
N GLU A 83 13.38 -11.48 6.52
CA GLU A 83 14.82 -11.24 6.49
C GLU A 83 15.11 -9.74 6.36
N TYR A 84 14.40 -9.05 5.47
CA TYR A 84 14.57 -7.60 5.26
C TYR A 84 14.29 -6.78 6.54
N ALA A 85 13.26 -7.16 7.28
CA ALA A 85 12.87 -6.51 8.52
C ALA A 85 13.88 -6.81 9.63
N GLN A 86 14.33 -8.06 9.73
CA GLN A 86 15.38 -8.46 10.69
C GLN A 86 16.70 -7.74 10.40
N ASP A 87 17.07 -7.55 9.14
CA ASP A 87 18.28 -6.82 8.77
C ASP A 87 18.16 -5.33 9.10
N ALA A 88 17.01 -4.71 8.87
CA ALA A 88 16.74 -3.35 9.33
C ALA A 88 16.83 -3.21 10.86
N VAL A 89 16.32 -4.20 11.61
CA VAL A 89 16.46 -4.26 13.07
C VAL A 89 17.93 -4.34 13.49
N LYS A 90 18.73 -5.21 12.85
CA LYS A 90 20.18 -5.30 13.12
C LYS A 90 20.89 -3.98 12.85
N ILE A 91 20.55 -3.28 11.76
CA ILE A 91 21.10 -1.95 11.44
C ILE A 91 20.73 -0.94 12.54
N TYR A 92 19.48 -0.93 13.00
CA TYR A 92 19.02 -0.05 14.06
C TYR A 92 19.76 -0.31 15.37
N GLU A 93 19.82 -1.55 15.84
CA GLU A 93 20.51 -1.92 17.09
C GLU A 93 22.03 -1.69 17.01
N LYS A 94 22.64 -1.83 15.82
CA LYS A 94 24.04 -1.47 15.60
C LYS A 94 24.28 0.04 15.75
N ASN A 95 23.35 0.87 15.25
CA ASN A 95 23.45 2.32 15.33
C ASN A 95 23.06 2.88 16.71
N PHE A 96 22.20 2.16 17.45
CA PHE A 96 21.72 2.52 18.78
C PHE A 96 21.88 1.34 19.76
N PRO A 97 23.09 1.03 20.24
CA PRO A 97 23.37 -0.21 20.99
C PRO A 97 22.64 -0.35 22.33
N LYS A 98 22.13 0.76 22.90
CA LYS A 98 21.34 0.74 24.14
C LYS A 98 19.84 0.65 23.88
N ALA A 99 19.40 0.79 22.63
CA ALA A 99 18.04 0.51 22.22
C ALA A 99 17.88 -1.00 22.01
N LYS A 100 16.68 -1.51 22.32
CA LYS A 100 16.29 -2.89 22.04
C LYS A 100 15.04 -2.90 21.21
N VAL A 101 15.06 -3.68 20.14
CA VAL A 101 13.89 -3.88 19.30
C VAL A 101 13.20 -5.18 19.66
N LYS A 102 11.95 -5.08 20.13
CA LYS A 102 11.08 -6.25 20.31
C LYS A 102 10.44 -6.57 18.96
N PHE A 103 11.08 -7.44 18.18
CA PHE A 103 10.59 -7.87 16.88
C PHE A 103 9.67 -9.10 16.99
N SER A 104 8.56 -9.07 16.26
CA SER A 104 7.68 -10.23 16.08
C SER A 104 7.04 -10.20 14.69
N ALA A 105 6.56 -11.35 14.22
CA ALA A 105 5.90 -11.47 12.92
C ALA A 105 4.62 -12.30 13.05
N THR A 106 3.57 -11.93 12.31
CA THR A 106 2.29 -12.64 12.29
C THR A 106 1.62 -12.52 10.92
N GLN A 107 0.84 -13.53 10.53
CA GLN A 107 -0.04 -13.42 9.35
C GLN A 107 -1.40 -12.82 9.69
N LYS A 108 -1.69 -12.65 10.98
CA LYS A 108 -3.01 -12.30 11.52
C LYS A 108 -2.99 -10.91 12.15
N ILE A 109 -2.73 -9.89 11.34
CA ILE A 109 -2.44 -8.53 11.83
C ILE A 109 -3.61 -7.96 12.64
N GLN A 110 -4.80 -7.88 12.07
CA GLN A 110 -5.96 -7.26 12.72
C GLN A 110 -6.35 -8.00 14.00
N SER A 111 -6.46 -9.32 13.97
CA SER A 111 -6.84 -10.07 15.18
C SER A 111 -5.78 -10.00 16.30
N THR A 112 -4.50 -9.82 15.95
CA THR A 112 -3.40 -9.64 16.92
C THR A 112 -3.33 -8.21 17.47
N LEU A 113 -3.47 -7.19 16.61
CA LEU A 113 -3.14 -5.80 16.96
C LEU A 113 -4.35 -4.92 17.23
N GLN A 114 -5.52 -5.16 16.63
CA GLN A 114 -6.70 -4.33 16.84
C GLN A 114 -7.08 -4.18 18.33
N PRO A 115 -7.04 -5.22 19.18
CA PRO A 115 -7.30 -5.07 20.62
C PRO A 115 -6.30 -4.11 21.29
N ARG A 116 -5.02 -4.17 20.90
CA ARG A 116 -3.96 -3.32 21.45
C ARG A 116 -4.14 -1.85 21.05
N PHE A 117 -4.50 -1.61 19.77
CA PHE A 117 -4.88 -0.29 19.30
C PHE A 117 -6.07 0.27 20.10
N ASN A 118 -7.10 -0.54 20.33
CA ASN A 118 -8.27 -0.13 21.12
C ASN A 118 -7.95 0.15 22.60
N GLN A 119 -6.94 -0.53 23.16
CA GLN A 119 -6.47 -0.34 24.53
C GLN A 119 -5.45 0.81 24.68
N GLY A 120 -5.02 1.43 23.58
CA GLY A 120 -3.99 2.47 23.61
C GLY A 120 -2.58 1.94 23.87
N THR A 121 -2.32 0.66 23.56
CA THR A 121 -1.00 0.01 23.68
C THR A 121 -0.50 -0.57 22.34
N PRO A 122 -0.61 0.16 21.21
CA PRO A 122 -0.11 -0.32 19.94
C PRO A 122 1.42 -0.51 19.99
N PRO A 123 2.00 -1.38 19.15
CA PRO A 123 3.44 -1.37 18.89
C PRO A 123 3.88 -0.07 18.21
N ASP A 124 5.17 0.23 18.26
CA ASP A 124 5.73 1.46 17.70
C ASP A 124 5.79 1.45 16.15
N LEU A 125 6.04 0.27 15.56
CA LEU A 125 6.07 0.06 14.12
C LEU A 125 5.24 -1.16 13.75
N ILE A 126 4.45 -1.04 12.68
CA ILE A 126 3.68 -2.14 12.11
C ILE A 126 3.87 -2.21 10.60
N ASP A 127 3.98 -3.42 10.08
CA ASP A 127 3.63 -3.73 8.69
C ASP A 127 2.18 -4.21 8.67
N ASN A 128 1.26 -3.29 8.37
CA ASN A 128 -0.18 -3.56 8.32
C ASN A 128 -0.59 -4.03 6.92
N SER A 129 -0.33 -5.30 6.64
CA SER A 129 -0.56 -5.95 5.35
C SER A 129 -1.35 -7.25 5.48
N GLY A 130 -1.73 -7.83 4.34
CA GLY A 130 -2.41 -9.12 4.25
C GLY A 130 -3.94 -9.04 4.29
N ALA A 131 -4.59 -10.20 4.22
CA ALA A 131 -6.06 -10.30 4.19
C ALA A 131 -6.72 -9.79 5.48
N GLU A 132 -5.99 -9.83 6.61
CA GLU A 132 -6.41 -9.29 7.90
C GLU A 132 -5.71 -7.93 8.20
N GLN A 133 -5.45 -7.09 7.20
CA GLN A 133 -4.97 -5.73 7.49
C GLN A 133 -6.08 -4.89 8.15
N MET A 134 -5.70 -4.03 9.09
CA MET A 134 -6.60 -3.04 9.69
C MET A 134 -6.91 -1.91 8.69
N ASP A 135 -8.11 -1.33 8.78
CA ASP A 135 -8.48 -0.19 7.94
C ASP A 135 -7.63 1.05 8.29
N MET A 136 -6.86 1.49 7.31
CA MET A 136 -5.92 2.59 7.49
C MET A 136 -6.61 3.94 7.73
N GLY A 137 -7.72 4.22 7.04
CA GLY A 137 -8.50 5.44 7.23
C GLY A 137 -9.10 5.52 8.63
N VAL A 138 -9.53 4.39 9.19
CA VAL A 138 -9.99 4.29 10.59
C VAL A 138 -8.85 4.56 11.58
N LEU A 139 -7.66 4.02 11.35
CA LEU A 139 -6.50 4.26 12.23
C LEU A 139 -6.07 5.73 12.22
N VAL A 140 -6.03 6.36 11.03
CA VAL A 140 -5.76 7.80 10.89
C VAL A 140 -6.85 8.62 11.56
N GLY A 141 -8.13 8.38 11.25
CA GLY A 141 -9.26 9.14 11.79
C GLY A 141 -9.40 9.03 13.31
N LYS A 142 -8.82 7.99 13.93
CA LYS A 142 -8.73 7.82 15.39
C LYS A 142 -7.45 8.38 16.01
N ASN A 143 -6.60 9.07 15.24
CA ASN A 143 -5.29 9.59 15.65
C ASN A 143 -4.37 8.51 16.25
N GLN A 144 -4.37 7.31 15.68
CA GLN A 144 -3.59 6.17 16.18
C GLN A 144 -2.27 5.96 15.45
N LEU A 145 -1.98 6.77 14.41
CA LEU A 145 -0.74 6.73 13.65
C LEU A 145 0.07 8.01 13.88
N ALA A 146 1.37 7.95 13.61
CA ALA A 146 2.26 9.10 13.65
C ALA A 146 2.36 9.73 12.26
N ASP A 147 2.41 11.07 12.21
CA ASP A 147 2.72 11.80 10.98
C ASP A 147 4.17 11.52 10.57
N LEU A 148 4.34 10.94 9.39
CA LEU A 148 5.61 10.58 8.75
C LEU A 148 6.18 11.71 7.88
N THR A 149 5.51 12.85 7.75
CA THR A 149 6.02 14.01 7.02
C THR A 149 7.44 14.41 7.48
N PRO A 150 7.77 14.45 8.79
CA PRO A 150 9.13 14.72 9.24
C PRO A 150 10.16 13.67 8.82
N LEU A 151 9.77 12.39 8.75
CA LEU A 151 10.62 11.33 8.21
C LEU A 151 10.87 11.56 6.71
N LEU A 152 9.83 11.89 5.96
CA LEU A 152 9.91 12.16 4.53
C LEU A 152 10.72 13.40 4.17
N ASP A 153 10.76 14.40 5.05
CA ASP A 153 11.56 15.63 4.87
C ASP A 153 13.00 15.51 5.38
N ALA A 154 13.33 14.46 6.11
CA ALA A 154 14.68 14.20 6.59
C ALA A 154 15.62 13.77 5.45
N PRO A 155 16.93 14.06 5.56
CA PRO A 155 17.96 13.42 4.73
C PRO A 155 17.81 11.90 4.71
N SER A 156 17.98 11.28 3.54
CA SER A 156 17.96 9.83 3.39
C SER A 156 19.19 9.21 4.06
N TYR A 157 19.04 7.99 4.55
CA TYR A 157 20.11 7.28 5.25
C TYR A 157 21.31 6.97 4.34
N ASP A 158 21.04 6.62 3.08
CA ASP A 158 22.06 6.22 2.10
C ASP A 158 22.68 7.41 1.35
N ASP A 159 21.89 8.46 1.08
CA ASP A 159 22.35 9.70 0.44
C ASP A 159 21.85 10.92 1.24
N PRO A 160 22.69 11.52 2.10
CA PRO A 160 22.27 12.64 2.93
C PRO A 160 21.99 13.94 2.15
N ASN A 161 22.29 13.97 0.84
CA ASN A 161 21.96 15.12 -0.02
C ASN A 161 20.54 15.05 -0.58
N LYS A 162 19.85 13.92 -0.43
CA LYS A 162 18.45 13.73 -0.85
C LYS A 162 17.56 13.58 0.36
N LYS A 163 16.32 14.05 0.30
CA LYS A 163 15.33 13.71 1.31
C LYS A 163 14.83 12.29 1.09
N VAL A 164 14.29 11.66 2.14
CA VAL A 164 13.66 10.33 2.02
C VAL A 164 12.56 10.35 0.94
N ARG A 165 11.74 11.40 0.85
CA ARG A 165 10.71 11.49 -0.21
C ARG A 165 11.27 11.49 -1.63
N ASP A 166 12.47 12.01 -1.83
CA ASP A 166 13.11 12.11 -3.15
C ASP A 166 13.68 10.77 -3.62
N THR A 167 13.78 9.79 -2.72
CA THR A 167 14.24 8.43 -3.04
C THR A 167 13.08 7.48 -3.36
N LEU A 168 11.83 7.91 -3.17
CA LEU A 168 10.64 7.09 -3.40
C LEU A 168 10.18 7.18 -4.86
N ARG A 169 9.45 6.15 -5.31
CA ARG A 169 8.81 6.19 -6.64
C ARG A 169 7.70 7.25 -6.66
N PRO A 170 7.41 7.86 -7.82
CA PRO A 170 6.28 8.78 -7.96
C PRO A 170 4.97 8.14 -7.49
N GLY A 171 4.14 8.88 -6.75
CA GLY A 171 2.85 8.41 -6.23
C GLY A 171 2.92 7.75 -4.84
N ILE A 172 4.10 7.35 -4.35
CA ILE A 172 4.21 6.66 -3.05
C ILE A 172 3.82 7.58 -1.89
N VAL A 173 4.24 8.84 -1.94
CA VAL A 173 3.97 9.83 -0.88
C VAL A 173 2.47 10.09 -0.80
N GLU A 174 1.85 10.31 -1.96
CA GLU A 174 0.44 10.62 -2.12
C GLU A 174 -0.46 9.47 -1.64
N MET A 175 -0.07 8.21 -1.86
CA MET A 175 -0.81 7.05 -1.35
C MET A 175 -0.87 7.01 0.19
N GLY A 176 0.12 7.57 0.88
CA GLY A 176 0.15 7.64 2.33
C GLY A 176 -0.55 8.87 2.91
N GLN A 177 -1.09 9.77 2.08
CA GLN A 177 -1.72 11.00 2.52
C GLN A 177 -3.17 10.80 2.95
N PHE A 178 -3.50 11.32 4.13
CA PHE A 178 -4.86 11.36 4.66
C PHE A 178 -5.09 12.73 5.30
N ASP A 179 -6.32 13.24 5.18
CA ASP A 179 -6.73 14.55 5.70
C ASP A 179 -5.88 15.72 5.18
N GLY A 180 -5.50 15.68 3.91
CA GLY A 180 -4.72 16.71 3.22
C GLY A 180 -3.26 16.28 2.98
N ASN A 181 -2.31 17.15 3.32
CA ASN A 181 -0.89 16.94 3.04
C ASN A 181 -0.15 15.96 3.98
N PRO A 182 -0.52 15.75 5.26
CA PRO A 182 0.21 14.85 6.14
C PRO A 182 0.23 13.41 5.63
N VAL A 183 1.37 12.75 5.82
CA VAL A 183 1.57 11.36 5.40
C VAL A 183 1.58 10.46 6.61
N TRP A 184 0.72 9.45 6.65
CA TRP A 184 0.55 8.58 7.83
C TRP A 184 1.05 7.16 7.59
N ILE A 185 1.29 6.80 6.32
CA ILE A 185 1.60 5.43 5.89
C ILE A 185 2.75 5.50 4.89
N MET A 186 3.72 4.58 5.03
CA MET A 186 4.81 4.42 4.08
C MET A 186 4.62 3.13 3.29
N TYR A 187 4.36 3.25 1.99
CA TYR A 187 4.37 2.10 1.09
C TYR A 187 5.80 1.88 0.59
N TYR A 188 6.46 0.84 1.09
CA TYR A 188 7.85 0.53 0.76
C TYR A 188 8.02 -0.69 -0.15
N ALA A 189 6.96 -1.47 -0.37
CA ALA A 189 6.94 -2.55 -1.34
C ALA A 189 6.23 -2.10 -2.62
N TYR A 190 6.80 -2.49 -3.76
CA TYR A 190 6.23 -2.17 -5.06
C TYR A 190 6.03 -3.46 -5.86
N THR A 191 4.79 -3.68 -6.29
CA THR A 191 4.41 -4.75 -7.20
C THR A 191 4.02 -4.16 -8.55
N VAL A 192 4.49 -4.78 -9.63
CA VAL A 192 4.02 -4.45 -10.98
C VAL A 192 2.97 -5.46 -11.36
N TYR A 193 1.82 -4.97 -11.84
CA TYR A 193 0.81 -5.79 -12.50
C TYR A 193 0.90 -5.58 -14.00
N GLY A 194 0.79 -6.65 -14.78
CA GLY A 194 0.85 -6.52 -16.22
C GLY A 194 0.65 -7.83 -16.96
N VAL A 195 0.94 -7.80 -18.25
CA VAL A 195 0.94 -8.98 -19.13
C VAL A 195 2.37 -9.45 -19.31
N TRP A 196 2.66 -10.62 -18.75
CA TRP A 196 3.96 -11.27 -18.88
C TRP A 196 3.99 -12.15 -20.12
N TYR A 197 5.15 -12.28 -20.75
CA TYR A 197 5.32 -13.03 -21.98
C TYR A 197 6.63 -13.84 -21.98
N SER A 198 6.67 -14.90 -22.77
CA SER A 198 7.90 -15.68 -22.97
C SER A 198 8.65 -15.19 -24.20
N GLN A 199 9.82 -14.58 -24.02
CA GLN A 199 10.68 -14.14 -25.14
C GLN A 199 11.07 -15.33 -26.02
N LYS A 200 11.46 -16.46 -25.41
CA LYS A 200 11.74 -17.71 -26.13
C LYS A 200 10.56 -18.17 -26.99
N ALA A 201 9.33 -18.01 -26.52
CA ALA A 201 8.14 -18.32 -27.30
C ALA A 201 7.97 -17.34 -28.47
N LEU A 202 8.15 -16.03 -28.27
CA LEU A 202 8.12 -15.05 -29.36
C LEU A 202 9.18 -15.34 -30.43
N ASP A 203 10.40 -15.65 -30.02
CA ASP A 203 11.51 -15.99 -30.93
C ASP A 203 11.18 -17.25 -31.75
N SER A 204 10.55 -18.27 -31.14
CA SER A 204 10.10 -19.48 -31.85
C SER A 204 8.99 -19.25 -32.89
N LEU A 205 8.36 -18.07 -32.84
CA LEU A 205 7.29 -17.64 -33.74
C LEU A 205 7.78 -16.61 -34.77
N ASP A 206 9.07 -16.29 -34.78
CA ASP A 206 9.64 -15.17 -35.54
C ASP A 206 8.80 -13.90 -35.34
N ALA A 207 8.51 -13.59 -34.07
CA ALA A 207 7.63 -12.50 -33.67
C ALA A 207 8.31 -11.57 -32.67
N GLN A 208 7.94 -10.30 -32.72
CA GLN A 208 8.31 -9.31 -31.72
C GLN A 208 7.16 -9.13 -30.73
N TYR A 209 7.43 -8.50 -29.60
CA TYR A 209 6.38 -8.13 -28.66
C TYR A 209 5.36 -7.18 -29.34
N PRO A 210 4.04 -7.48 -29.29
CA PRO A 210 3.02 -6.68 -29.94
C PRO A 210 2.85 -5.32 -29.25
N LYS A 211 2.84 -4.24 -30.03
CA LYS A 211 2.67 -2.87 -29.55
C LYS A 211 1.24 -2.35 -29.73
N THR A 212 0.43 -3.05 -30.53
CA THR A 212 -0.98 -2.75 -30.77
C THR A 212 -1.85 -3.99 -30.52
N TRP A 213 -3.17 -3.79 -30.38
CA TRP A 213 -4.09 -4.91 -30.21
C TRP A 213 -4.16 -5.80 -31.46
N ASP A 214 -4.11 -5.21 -32.66
CA ASP A 214 -4.09 -5.98 -33.90
C ASP A 214 -2.82 -6.85 -34.01
N GLU A 215 -1.66 -6.31 -33.62
CA GLU A 215 -0.42 -7.08 -33.51
C GLU A 215 -0.53 -8.19 -32.45
N MET A 216 -1.21 -7.93 -31.33
CA MET A 216 -1.49 -8.92 -30.28
C MET A 216 -2.31 -10.09 -30.83
N LEU A 217 -3.37 -9.80 -31.59
CA LEU A 217 -4.18 -10.84 -32.25
C LEU A 217 -3.37 -11.61 -33.30
N ALA A 218 -2.55 -10.93 -34.10
CA ALA A 218 -1.71 -11.55 -35.12
C ALA A 218 -0.67 -12.51 -34.52
N VAL A 219 -0.03 -12.14 -33.40
CA VAL A 219 0.92 -13.03 -32.73
C VAL A 219 0.21 -14.20 -32.03
N CYS A 220 -0.99 -13.99 -31.49
CA CYS A 220 -1.82 -15.08 -30.96
C CYS A 220 -2.22 -16.07 -32.06
N GLU A 221 -2.50 -15.59 -33.27
CA GLU A 221 -2.76 -16.45 -34.43
C GLU A 221 -1.53 -17.29 -34.80
N LYS A 222 -0.33 -16.69 -34.82
CA LYS A 222 0.94 -17.41 -35.03
C LYS A 222 1.16 -18.48 -33.96
N ALA A 223 0.96 -18.13 -32.69
CA ALA A 223 1.08 -19.06 -31.56
C ALA A 223 0.13 -20.27 -31.75
N LYS A 224 -1.14 -20.00 -32.09
CA LYS A 224 -2.14 -21.04 -32.32
C LYS A 224 -1.74 -22.00 -33.45
N LYS A 225 -1.20 -21.49 -34.57
CA LYS A 225 -0.71 -22.31 -35.69
C LYS A 225 0.44 -23.26 -35.28
N LYS A 226 1.16 -22.94 -34.21
CA LYS A 226 2.24 -23.76 -33.64
C LYS A 226 1.79 -24.61 -32.44
N GLY A 227 0.48 -24.69 -32.18
CA GLY A 227 -0.08 -25.48 -31.07
C GLY A 227 0.05 -24.82 -29.69
N MET A 228 0.35 -23.53 -29.64
CA MET A 228 0.43 -22.73 -28.41
C MET A 228 -0.79 -21.81 -28.30
N ALA A 229 -1.34 -21.63 -27.10
CA ALA A 229 -2.36 -20.61 -26.88
C ALA A 229 -1.75 -19.20 -26.92
N GLY A 230 -2.53 -18.20 -27.30
CA GLY A 230 -2.12 -16.81 -27.12
C GLY A 230 -2.03 -16.46 -25.64
N TRP A 231 -3.07 -16.78 -24.86
CA TRP A 231 -3.21 -16.32 -23.48
C TRP A 231 -3.64 -17.45 -22.53
N THR A 232 -3.28 -17.32 -21.27
CA THR A 232 -3.83 -18.08 -20.13
C THR A 232 -3.96 -17.15 -18.91
N TYR A 233 -4.69 -17.58 -17.88
CA TYR A 233 -4.85 -16.85 -16.60
C TYR A 233 -5.36 -17.79 -15.49
N ALA A 234 -5.33 -17.33 -14.24
CA ALA A 234 -5.90 -18.09 -13.11
C ALA A 234 -7.43 -18.00 -13.12
N GLY A 235 -8.10 -18.90 -13.86
CA GLY A 235 -9.55 -18.88 -14.04
C GLY A 235 -10.38 -19.12 -12.78
N LYS A 236 -9.87 -19.91 -11.82
CA LYS A 236 -10.54 -20.12 -10.51
C LYS A 236 -10.61 -18.84 -9.69
N TYR A 237 -9.65 -17.93 -9.87
CA TYR A 237 -9.53 -16.67 -9.14
C TYR A 237 -9.29 -15.53 -10.13
N PRO A 238 -10.31 -15.07 -10.88
CA PRO A 238 -10.12 -14.23 -12.07
C PRO A 238 -9.68 -12.78 -11.77
N TYR A 239 -9.29 -12.45 -10.54
CA TYR A 239 -8.83 -11.11 -10.15
C TYR A 239 -7.52 -10.68 -10.84
N TYR A 240 -6.80 -11.62 -11.45
CA TYR A 240 -5.63 -11.33 -12.28
C TYR A 240 -5.98 -10.70 -13.64
N ILE A 241 -7.20 -10.87 -14.15
CA ILE A 241 -7.64 -10.23 -15.40
C ILE A 241 -7.62 -8.69 -15.28
N PRO A 242 -8.20 -8.10 -14.21
CA PRO A 242 -8.06 -6.68 -13.89
C PRO A 242 -6.66 -6.07 -14.03
N PHE A 243 -5.59 -6.83 -13.80
CA PHE A 243 -4.20 -6.37 -13.90
C PHE A 243 -3.80 -5.87 -15.29
N SER A 244 -4.49 -6.35 -16.32
CA SER A 244 -4.30 -5.93 -17.71
C SER A 244 -5.50 -5.17 -18.25
N LEU A 245 -6.70 -5.46 -17.75
CA LEU A 245 -7.94 -4.83 -18.19
C LEU A 245 -8.03 -3.35 -17.79
N TYR A 246 -7.73 -2.97 -16.54
CA TYR A 246 -7.82 -1.57 -16.12
C TYR A 246 -6.82 -0.66 -16.87
N PRO A 247 -5.53 -1.03 -17.03
CA PRO A 247 -4.62 -0.26 -17.88
C PRO A 247 -5.14 -0.12 -19.32
N MET A 248 -5.76 -1.17 -19.88
CA MET A 248 -6.35 -1.10 -21.23
C MET A 248 -7.52 -0.11 -21.28
N ILE A 249 -8.42 -0.12 -20.29
CA ILE A 249 -9.52 0.85 -20.17
C ILE A 249 -8.95 2.28 -20.11
N GLY A 250 -7.93 2.53 -19.28
CA GLY A 250 -7.30 3.84 -19.19
C GLY A 250 -6.62 4.28 -20.50
N LYS A 251 -6.00 3.34 -21.25
CA LYS A 251 -5.41 3.63 -22.56
C LYS A 251 -6.44 3.97 -23.64
N VAL A 252 -7.62 3.35 -23.60
CA VAL A 252 -8.69 3.55 -24.59
C VAL A 252 -9.55 4.76 -24.24
N GLY A 253 -9.87 4.92 -22.96
CA GLY A 253 -10.87 5.89 -22.48
C GLY A 253 -10.32 7.10 -21.74
N GLY A 254 -9.03 7.13 -21.41
CA GLY A 254 -8.45 8.15 -20.56
C GLY A 254 -8.51 7.81 -19.07
N ARG A 255 -7.77 8.57 -18.26
CA ARG A 255 -7.69 8.37 -16.80
C ARG A 255 -9.03 8.67 -16.13
N GLU A 256 -9.77 9.63 -16.64
CA GLU A 256 -11.10 10.04 -16.17
C GLU A 256 -12.10 8.86 -16.11
N VAL A 257 -11.98 7.87 -16.99
CA VAL A 257 -12.82 6.68 -16.95
C VAL A 257 -12.48 5.80 -15.76
N LEU A 258 -11.18 5.70 -15.41
CA LEU A 258 -10.73 4.98 -14.22
C LEU A 258 -11.16 5.72 -12.95
N ASP A 259 -10.98 7.04 -12.91
CA ASP A 259 -11.39 7.85 -11.78
C ASP A 259 -12.92 7.77 -11.55
N ALA A 260 -13.73 7.80 -12.62
CA ALA A 260 -15.19 7.62 -12.52
C ALA A 260 -15.59 6.24 -11.98
N ILE A 261 -14.86 5.18 -12.38
CA ILE A 261 -15.06 3.82 -11.84
C ILE A 261 -14.72 3.79 -10.35
N ASP A 262 -13.59 4.37 -9.95
CA ASP A 262 -13.10 4.37 -8.56
C ASP A 262 -13.99 5.21 -7.63
N ASN A 263 -14.47 6.35 -8.12
CA ASN A 263 -15.41 7.22 -7.42
C ASN A 263 -16.86 6.70 -7.40
N LEU A 264 -17.10 5.50 -7.93
CA LEU A 264 -18.42 4.86 -7.98
C LEU A 264 -19.49 5.72 -8.68
N GLU A 265 -19.08 6.48 -9.71
CA GLU A 265 -19.99 7.35 -10.43
C GLU A 265 -21.09 6.55 -11.14
N PRO A 266 -22.35 7.03 -11.16
CA PRO A 266 -23.42 6.36 -11.86
C PRO A 266 -23.08 6.10 -13.32
N ASN A 267 -23.22 4.84 -13.76
CA ASN A 267 -22.94 4.38 -15.12
C ASN A 267 -21.47 4.40 -15.57
N ALA A 268 -20.48 4.62 -14.69
CA ALA A 268 -19.06 4.59 -15.07
C ALA A 268 -18.67 3.31 -15.86
N TRP A 269 -19.17 2.15 -15.42
CA TRP A 269 -18.96 0.87 -16.08
C TRP A 269 -19.64 0.71 -17.46
N LYS A 270 -20.55 1.60 -17.84
CA LYS A 270 -21.19 1.62 -19.17
C LYS A 270 -20.43 2.47 -20.18
N HIS A 271 -19.31 3.07 -19.79
CA HIS A 271 -18.51 3.89 -20.70
C HIS A 271 -18.07 3.09 -21.95
N PRO A 272 -18.11 3.66 -23.17
CA PRO A 272 -17.75 2.92 -24.40
C PRO A 272 -16.37 2.27 -24.37
N ALA A 273 -15.38 2.91 -23.73
CA ALA A 273 -14.05 2.34 -23.55
C ALA A 273 -14.06 1.03 -22.73
N VAL A 274 -14.88 0.96 -21.68
CA VAL A 274 -15.04 -0.25 -20.87
C VAL A 274 -15.56 -1.38 -21.74
N LYS A 275 -16.62 -1.11 -22.52
CA LYS A 275 -17.20 -2.09 -23.44
C LYS A 275 -16.16 -2.56 -24.48
N ALA A 276 -15.43 -1.64 -25.11
CA ALA A 276 -14.42 -1.96 -26.12
C ALA A 276 -13.33 -2.90 -25.57
N CYS A 277 -12.87 -2.66 -24.33
CA CYS A 277 -11.90 -3.54 -23.68
C CYS A 277 -12.46 -4.94 -23.38
N PHE A 278 -13.71 -5.05 -22.92
CA PHE A 278 -14.36 -6.36 -22.74
C PHE A 278 -14.59 -7.09 -24.07
N ASP A 279 -14.96 -6.37 -25.12
CA ASP A 279 -15.10 -6.95 -26.47
C ASP A 279 -13.77 -7.51 -26.98
N ALA A 280 -12.65 -6.81 -26.71
CA ALA A 280 -11.31 -7.27 -27.05
C ALA A 280 -10.95 -8.58 -26.31
N TYR A 281 -11.20 -8.68 -25.01
CA TYR A 281 -10.97 -9.94 -24.27
C TYR A 281 -11.89 -11.07 -24.77
N TYR A 282 -13.14 -10.74 -25.13
CA TYR A 282 -14.06 -11.69 -25.72
C TYR A 282 -13.58 -12.18 -27.10
N GLU A 283 -12.94 -11.31 -27.88
CA GLU A 283 -12.35 -11.66 -29.17
C GLU A 283 -11.23 -12.71 -29.03
N LEU A 284 -10.37 -12.60 -28.00
CA LEU A 284 -9.38 -13.64 -27.68
C LEU A 284 -10.05 -15.01 -27.49
N TYR A 285 -11.14 -15.05 -26.73
CA TYR A 285 -11.91 -16.27 -26.50
C TYR A 285 -12.52 -16.79 -27.81
N LYS A 286 -13.21 -15.93 -28.57
CA LYS A 286 -13.89 -16.30 -29.82
C LYS A 286 -12.95 -16.83 -30.89
N LYS A 287 -11.73 -16.29 -30.97
CA LYS A 287 -10.70 -16.78 -31.89
C LYS A 287 -9.97 -18.03 -31.38
N GLY A 288 -10.28 -18.48 -30.16
CA GLY A 288 -9.66 -19.65 -29.54
C GLY A 288 -8.20 -19.42 -29.19
N TYR A 289 -7.86 -18.20 -28.74
CA TYR A 289 -6.51 -17.85 -28.30
C TYR A 289 -6.31 -18.06 -26.79
N ILE A 290 -7.37 -18.35 -26.03
CA ILE A 290 -7.27 -18.72 -24.62
C ILE A 290 -6.95 -20.21 -24.50
N LEU A 291 -5.98 -20.58 -23.65
CA LEU A 291 -5.62 -21.96 -23.38
C LEU A 291 -6.85 -22.74 -22.92
N GLN A 292 -7.09 -23.90 -23.54
CA GLN A 292 -8.23 -24.75 -23.18
C GLN A 292 -8.13 -25.19 -21.71
N GLY A 293 -9.25 -25.08 -20.99
CA GLY A 293 -9.31 -25.42 -19.56
C GLY A 293 -8.91 -24.28 -18.61
N THR A 294 -8.51 -23.12 -19.12
CA THR A 294 -8.16 -21.92 -18.32
C THR A 294 -9.13 -21.62 -17.16
N PRO A 295 -10.47 -21.67 -17.33
CA PRO A 295 -11.40 -21.43 -16.22
C PRO A 295 -11.19 -22.33 -14.98
N GLY A 296 -10.62 -23.52 -15.15
CA GLY A 296 -10.34 -24.46 -14.07
C GLY A 296 -8.94 -24.35 -13.45
N LEU A 297 -8.07 -23.49 -13.98
CA LEU A 297 -6.70 -23.34 -13.50
C LEU A 297 -6.65 -22.37 -12.32
N ASP A 298 -5.86 -22.71 -11.30
CA ASP A 298 -5.41 -21.75 -10.29
C ASP A 298 -4.15 -20.99 -10.77
N HIS A 299 -3.58 -20.17 -9.88
CA HIS A 299 -2.38 -19.38 -10.19
C HIS A 299 -1.17 -20.27 -10.49
N ILE A 300 -0.91 -21.32 -9.69
CA ILE A 300 0.23 -22.24 -9.91
C ILE A 300 0.07 -22.95 -11.25
N GLN A 301 -1.12 -23.48 -11.53
CA GLN A 301 -1.40 -24.26 -12.74
C GLN A 301 -1.30 -23.40 -14.01
N SER A 302 -1.86 -22.18 -13.99
CA SER A 302 -1.81 -21.26 -15.13
C SER A 302 -0.39 -20.76 -15.40
N GLN A 303 0.35 -20.40 -14.36
CA GLN A 303 1.76 -20.01 -14.45
C GLN A 303 2.63 -21.17 -14.96
N THR A 304 2.43 -22.38 -14.44
CA THR A 304 3.16 -23.57 -14.90
C THR A 304 2.87 -23.86 -16.38
N ALA A 305 1.62 -23.72 -16.82
CA ALA A 305 1.26 -23.91 -18.22
C ALA A 305 1.95 -22.87 -19.12
N TRP A 306 1.97 -21.60 -18.71
CA TRP A 306 2.67 -20.53 -19.41
C TRP A 306 4.19 -20.77 -19.45
N ALA A 307 4.83 -21.06 -18.31
CA ALA A 307 6.27 -21.32 -18.20
C ALA A 307 6.71 -22.53 -19.06
N LYS A 308 5.86 -23.57 -19.16
CA LYS A 308 6.07 -24.73 -20.03
C LYS A 308 5.73 -24.47 -21.51
N GLY A 309 5.51 -23.23 -21.91
CA GLY A 309 5.27 -22.84 -23.29
C GLY A 309 3.90 -23.23 -23.86
N LYS A 310 2.89 -23.47 -23.01
CA LYS A 310 1.52 -23.76 -23.49
C LYS A 310 0.74 -22.51 -23.87
N ALA A 311 1.14 -21.35 -23.37
CA ALA A 311 0.55 -20.06 -23.68
C ALA A 311 1.63 -18.99 -23.81
N LEU A 312 1.42 -18.00 -24.67
CA LEU A 312 2.38 -16.94 -24.91
C LEU A 312 2.34 -15.83 -23.83
N PHE A 313 1.14 -15.45 -23.40
CA PHE A 313 0.89 -14.36 -22.46
C PHE A 313 0.14 -14.81 -21.21
N ILE A 314 0.43 -14.15 -20.08
CA ILE A 314 -0.29 -14.31 -18.81
C ILE A 314 -0.42 -12.97 -18.05
N PRO A 315 -1.63 -12.51 -17.74
CA PRO A 315 -1.84 -11.42 -16.78
C PRO A 315 -1.41 -11.85 -15.38
N ASN A 316 -0.43 -11.18 -14.78
CA ASN A 316 0.08 -11.52 -13.46
C ASN A 316 0.83 -10.35 -12.79
N GLY A 317 1.19 -10.53 -11.53
CA GLY A 317 2.08 -9.62 -10.81
C GLY A 317 3.57 -9.96 -10.99
N SER A 318 4.45 -9.05 -10.57
CA SER A 318 5.91 -9.17 -10.66
C SER A 318 6.54 -10.32 -9.90
N TRP A 319 5.77 -11.01 -9.08
CA TRP A 319 6.19 -12.24 -8.41
C TRP A 319 6.23 -13.46 -9.33
N VAL A 320 5.61 -13.41 -10.53
CA VAL A 320 5.46 -14.58 -11.41
C VAL A 320 6.80 -15.21 -11.80
N GLU A 321 7.86 -14.41 -11.97
CA GLU A 321 9.20 -14.89 -12.27
C GLU A 321 9.72 -15.80 -11.14
N ASN A 322 9.61 -15.33 -9.90
CA ASN A 322 10.06 -16.07 -8.72
C ASN A 322 9.21 -17.34 -8.48
N GLU A 323 7.88 -17.22 -8.60
CA GLU A 323 6.97 -18.37 -8.43
C GLU A 323 7.15 -19.44 -9.50
N SER A 324 7.54 -19.04 -10.72
CA SER A 324 7.75 -19.94 -11.85
C SER A 324 9.20 -20.42 -11.98
N ALA A 325 10.14 -19.95 -11.16
CA ALA A 325 11.57 -20.21 -11.33
C ALA A 325 11.94 -21.70 -11.46
N ASN A 326 11.27 -22.56 -10.69
CA ASN A 326 11.51 -24.01 -10.71
C ASN A 326 10.92 -24.74 -11.94
N VAL A 327 10.13 -24.05 -12.76
CA VAL A 327 9.43 -24.63 -13.92
C VAL A 327 9.71 -23.89 -15.24
N ILE A 328 10.44 -22.78 -15.20
CA ILE A 328 10.96 -22.09 -16.38
C ILE A 328 12.10 -22.94 -16.99
N PRO A 329 12.05 -23.28 -18.28
CA PRO A 329 13.03 -24.15 -18.94
C PRO A 329 14.44 -23.57 -19.08
#